data_AF-A0A840Q9L3-F1
#
_entry.id   AF-A0A840Q9L3-F1
#
_cell.length_a   1.000
_cell.length_b   1.000
_cell.length_c   1.000
_cell.angle_alpha   90.00
_cell.angle_beta   90.00
_cell.angle_gamma   90.00
#
_symmetry.space_group_name_H-M   'P 1'
#
loop_
_entity.id
_entity.type
_entity.pdbx_description
1 polymer ?
#
loop_
_entity_poly.entity_id
_entity_poly.type
_entity_poly.pdbx_seq_one_letter_code
_entity_poly.pdbx_strand_id
1 'polypeptide(L)' 'MLKKRKSLWWLFGPVVLYVLALPLYNRIDPVVLGLPFFMFWTLLATLLTPACIWLAARKDPLWRADRERGRRDVE' A
#
# COMPACT_ATOMS: atom_id res chain seq x y z
N MET A 1 -5.89 10.17 -19.01
CA MET A 1 -5.16 10.75 -17.86
C MET A 1 -4.52 9.72 -16.92
N LEU A 2 -5.03 8.49 -16.77
CA LEU A 2 -4.44 7.44 -15.90
C LEU A 2 -3.19 6.73 -16.49
N LYS A 3 -3.02 6.70 -17.83
CA LYS A 3 -1.94 5.94 -18.51
C LYS A 3 -0.50 6.32 -18.12
N LYS A 4 -0.25 7.53 -17.61
CA LYS A 4 1.09 7.97 -17.16
C LYS A 4 1.34 7.74 -15.66
N ARG A 5 0.33 7.37 -14.88
CA ARG A 5 0.44 7.19 -13.42
C ARG A 5 0.70 5.73 -13.06
N LYS A 6 1.80 5.18 -13.58
CA LYS A 6 2.24 3.81 -13.23
C LYS A 6 2.40 3.62 -11.72
N SER A 7 2.64 4.71 -10.98
CA SER A 7 2.72 4.71 -9.52
C SER A 7 1.44 4.22 -8.83
N LEU A 8 0.26 4.43 -9.42
CA LEU A 8 -1.01 3.99 -8.84
C LEU A 8 -1.11 2.47 -8.72
N TRP A 9 -0.29 1.70 -9.45
CA TRP A 9 -0.23 0.25 -9.30
C TRP A 9 0.16 -0.20 -7.89
N TRP A 10 0.90 0.62 -7.14
CA TRP A 10 1.22 0.33 -5.74
C TRP A 10 -0.03 0.25 -4.85
N LEU A 11 -1.12 0.94 -5.23
CA LEU A 11 -2.39 0.90 -4.50
C LEU A 11 -3.17 -0.42 -4.70
N PHE A 12 -2.79 -1.24 -5.69
CA PHE A 12 -3.31 -2.61 -5.77
C PHE A 12 -2.68 -3.53 -4.71
N GLY A 13 -1.55 -3.16 -4.12
CA GLY A 13 -0.89 -3.94 -3.07
C GLY A 13 -1.81 -4.30 -1.91
N PRO A 14 -2.45 -3.32 -1.24
CA PRO A 14 -3.44 -3.57 -0.19
C PRO A 14 -4.59 -4.47 -0.64
N VAL A 15 -5.13 -4.25 -1.85
CA VAL A 15 -6.22 -5.06 -2.40
C VAL A 15 -5.80 -6.52 -2.52
N VAL A 16 -4.63 -6.78 -3.09
CA VAL A 16 -4.09 -8.14 -3.22
C VAL A 16 -3.85 -8.77 -1.84
N LEU A 17 -3.28 -8.04 -0.89
CA LEU A 17 -3.02 -8.53 0.47
C LEU A 17 -4.30 -8.99 1.18
N TYR A 18 -5.40 -8.24 1.05
CA TYR A 18 -6.69 -8.60 1.65
C TYR A 18 -7.44 -9.67 0.86
N VAL A 19 -7.34 -9.71 -0.47
CA VAL A 19 -7.90 -10.82 -1.26
C VAL A 19 -7.20 -12.14 -0.92
N LEU A 20 -5.88 -12.11 -0.73
CA LEU A 20 -5.11 -13.28 -0.27
C LEU A 20 -5.47 -13.70 1.16
N ALA A 21 -6.06 -12.81 1.96
CA ALA A 21 -6.55 -13.19 3.29
C ALA A 21 -7.81 -14.09 3.23
N LEU A 22 -8.58 -14.04 2.14
CA LEU A 22 -9.81 -14.85 1.98
C LEU A 22 -9.57 -16.37 2.07
N PRO A 23 -8.63 -16.98 1.34
CA PRO A 23 -8.33 -18.42 1.50
C PRO A 23 -7.71 -18.78 2.86
N LEU A 24 -7.18 -17.79 3.57
CA LEU A 24 -6.56 -17.94 4.89
C LEU A 24 -7.57 -17.74 6.03
N TYR A 25 -8.82 -17.42 5.69
CA TYR A 25 -9.89 -17.27 6.65
C TYR A 25 -10.09 -18.57 7.44
N ASN A 26 -10.22 -18.42 8.76
CA ASN A 26 -10.39 -19.52 9.71
C ASN A 26 -9.20 -20.51 9.79
N ARG A 27 -8.00 -20.10 9.36
CA ARG A 27 -6.77 -20.85 9.60
C ARG A 27 -6.07 -20.29 10.85
N ILE A 28 -6.17 -21.06 11.94
CA ILE A 28 -5.45 -20.77 13.19
C ILE A 28 -3.98 -21.17 13.03
N ASP A 29 -3.74 -22.34 12.44
CA ASP A 29 -2.40 -22.84 12.12
C ASP A 29 -1.94 -22.41 10.72
N PRO A 30 -0.67 -22.02 10.56
CA PRO A 30 0.38 -22.01 11.58
C PRO A 30 0.31 -20.80 12.53
N VAL A 31 0.68 -21.00 13.81
CA VAL A 31 0.86 -19.89 14.76
C VAL A 31 2.19 -19.18 14.48
N VAL A 32 2.15 -17.87 14.22
CA VAL A 32 3.32 -17.05 13.89
C VAL A 32 3.50 -16.00 14.98
N LEU A 33 4.67 -15.99 15.65
CA LEU A 33 4.97 -15.07 16.77
C LEU A 33 3.91 -15.10 17.90
N GLY A 34 3.27 -16.26 18.11
CA GLY A 34 2.18 -16.42 19.09
C GLY A 34 0.80 -15.94 18.61
N LEU A 35 0.68 -15.48 17.36
CA LEU A 35 -0.58 -15.06 16.76
C LEU A 35 -1.12 -16.14 15.81
N PRO A 36 -2.44 -16.35 15.75
CA PRO A 36 -3.06 -17.14 14.69
C PRO A 36 -2.66 -16.60 13.31
N PHE A 37 -2.45 -17.49 12.33
CA PHE A 37 -1.93 -17.10 11.02
C PHE A 37 -2.70 -15.92 10.38
N PHE A 38 -4.04 -15.99 10.42
CA PHE A 38 -4.90 -14.95 9.89
C PHE A 38 -4.71 -13.59 10.60
N MET A 39 -4.54 -13.60 11.92
CA MET A 39 -4.29 -12.38 12.69
C MET A 39 -2.94 -11.78 12.35
N PHE A 40 -1.89 -12.60 12.25
CA PHE A 40 -0.56 -12.15 11.82
C PHE A 40 -0.61 -11.54 10.41
N TRP A 41 -1.30 -12.22 9.48
CA TRP A 41 -1.43 -11.77 8.10
C TRP A 41 -2.16 -10.43 7.98
N THR A 42 -3.28 -10.27 8.67
CA THR A 42 -4.06 -9.01 8.65
C THR A 42 -3.28 -7.85 9.27
N LEU A 43 -2.50 -8.10 10.33
CA LEU A 43 -1.59 -7.10 10.90
C LEU A 43 -0.50 -6.71 9.91
N LEU A 44 0.14 -7.69 9.27
CA LEU A 44 1.15 -7.44 8.24
C LEU A 44 0.56 -6.62 7.08
N ALA A 45 -0.62 -6.98 6.58
CA ALA A 45 -1.30 -6.23 5.52
C ALA A 45 -1.59 -4.77 5.92
N THR A 46 -2.00 -4.56 7.18
CA THR A 46 -2.24 -3.23 7.74
C THR A 46 -0.95 -2.40 7.77
N LEU A 47 0.17 -2.98 8.18
CA LEU A 47 1.48 -2.31 8.21
C LEU A 47 2.06 -2.05 6.81
N LEU A 48 1.80 -2.95 5.86
CA LEU A 48 2.24 -2.80 4.47
C LEU A 48 1.41 -1.77 3.70
N THR A 49 0.16 -1.52 4.09
CA THR A 49 -0.72 -0.55 3.44
C THR A 49 -0.15 0.87 3.37
N PRO A 50 0.29 1.51 4.48
CA PRO A 50 0.91 2.83 4.40
C PRO A 50 2.22 2.81 3.61
N ALA A 51 2.98 1.70 3.59
CA ALA A 51 4.17 1.57 2.75
C ALA A 51 3.81 1.58 1.25
N CYS A 52 2.76 0.87 0.85
CA CYS A 52 2.23 0.91 -0.52
C CYS A 52 1.77 2.31 -0.91
N ILE A 53 1.06 3.01 -0.02
CA ILE A 53 0.61 4.40 -0.24
C ILE A 53 1.82 5.33 -0.37
N TRP A 54 2.83 5.18 0.48
CA TRP A 54 4.05 5.98 0.42
C TRP A 54 4.81 5.77 -0.90
N LEU A 55 4.93 4.52 -1.36
CA LEU A 55 5.53 4.20 -2.65
C LEU A 55 4.74 4.78 -3.83
N ALA A 56 3.40 4.74 -3.75
CA ALA A 56 2.50 5.36 -4.71
C ALA A 56 2.70 6.88 -4.76
N ALA A 57 2.82 7.54 -3.61
CA ALA A 57 3.03 8.98 -3.54
C ALA A 57 4.43 9.39 -4.04
N ARG A 58 5.49 8.67 -3.62
CA ARG A 58 6.88 9.01 -3.98
C ARG A 58 7.16 8.94 -5.48
N LYS A 59 6.48 8.03 -6.18
CA LYS A 59 6.65 7.84 -7.63
C LYS A 59 5.55 8.52 -8.47
N ASP A 60 4.63 9.28 -7.86
CA ASP A 60 3.62 10.03 -8.62
C ASP A 60 4.26 11.31 -9.21
N PRO A 61 4.27 11.47 -10.55
CA PRO A 61 4.81 12.66 -11.20
C PRO A 61 4.01 13.94 -10.87
N LEU A 62 2.73 13.82 -10.49
CA LEU A 62 1.91 14.97 -10.11
C LEU A 62 2.36 15.57 -8.78
N TRP A 63 2.77 14.73 -7.83
CA TRP A 63 3.30 15.17 -6.54
C TRP A 63 4.61 15.95 -6.69
N ARG A 64 5.41 15.63 -7.71
CA ARG A 64 6.61 16.41 -8.06
C ARG A 64 6.26 17.75 -8.68
N ALA A 65 5.35 17.76 -9.66
CA ALA A 65 4.94 18.98 -10.36
C ALA A 65 4.27 20.00 -9.43
N ASP A 66 3.49 19.54 -8.43
CA ASP A 66 2.83 20.41 -7.46
C ASP A 66 3.83 21.07 -6.49
N ARG A 67 4.84 20.31 -6.02
CA ARG A 67 5.95 20.87 -5.21
C ARG A 67 6.78 21.90 -5.97
N GLU A 68 7.00 21.70 -7.27
CA GLU A 68 7.71 22.65 -8.11
C GLU A 68 6.89 23.93 -8.36
N ARG A 69 5.56 23.80 -8.45
CA ARG A 69 4.64 24.94 -8.62
C ARG A 69 4.59 25.80 -7.37
N GLY A 70 4.37 25.19 -6.20
CA GLY A 70 4.36 25.91 -4.92
C GLY A 70 5.69 26.57 -4.58
N ARG A 71 6.81 26.14 -5.17
CA ARG A 71 8.12 26.82 -5.02
C ARG A 71 8.26 28.06 -5.90
N ARG A 72 7.61 28.09 -7.07
CA ARG A 72 7.60 29.25 -7.97
C ARG A 72 6.66 30.35 -7.52
N ASP A 73 5.60 30.01 -6.79
CA ASP A 73 4.64 31.02 -6.28
C ASP A 73 5.18 31.80 -5.06
N VAL A 74 6.33 31.37 -4.50
CA VAL A 74 7.00 31.96 -3.35
C VAL A 74 8.20 32.84 -3.77
N GLU A 75 8.67 32.71 -5.00
CA GLU A 75 9.80 33.44 -5.60
C GLU A 75 9.28 34.64 -6.42
#